data_AF-A0A969ESS6-F1
#
_entry.id   AF-A0A969ESS6-F1
#
_cell.length_a   1.000
_cell.length_b   1.000
_cell.length_c   1.000
_cell.angle_alpha   90.00
_cell.angle_beta   90.00
_cell.angle_gamma   90.00
#
_symmetry.space_group_name_H-M   'P 1'
#
loop_
_entity.id
_entity.type
_entity.pdbx_description
1 polymer ?
#
loop_
_entity_poly.entity_id
_entity_poly.type
_entity_poly.pdbx_seq_one_letter_code
_entity_poly.pdbx_strand_id
1 'polypeptide(L)'
;MNDHYYHVGYYSLLDDSDEIRTTRIASAPELLTGLETHWPVQRLQWFTHGFYSVEQEGDGIVISDLRMGLEPEYVFRFKVATIGNPHPQLVTSTQLPAVRNWDRLPRLWQRIWDAEVDI
;
A
#
# COMPACT_ATOMS: atom_id res chain seq x y z
N MET A 1 -2.01 2.35 14.70
CA MET A 1 -1.58 2.93 13.41
C MET A 1 -1.48 4.43 13.65
N ASN A 2 -0.30 5.03 13.54
CA ASN A 2 -0.24 6.49 13.37
C ASN A 2 -0.65 6.69 11.91
N ASP A 3 -1.83 7.25 11.65
CA ASP A 3 -2.57 7.08 10.39
C ASP A 3 -1.80 7.41 9.10
N HIS A 4 -0.68 8.13 9.19
CA HIS A 4 0.11 8.61 8.06
C HIS A 4 1.23 7.66 7.62
N TYR A 5 1.42 6.51 8.28
CA TYR A 5 2.51 5.58 7.95
C TYR A 5 2.16 4.13 8.27
N TYR A 6 2.77 3.22 7.52
CA TYR A 6 2.76 1.78 7.79
C TYR A 6 4.17 1.23 7.78
N HIS A 7 4.34 0.00 8.27
CA HIS A 7 5.63 -0.66 8.40
C HIS A 7 5.65 -1.91 7.52
N VAL A 8 6.75 -2.09 6.80
CA VAL A 8 7.01 -3.27 5.98
C VAL A 8 8.28 -3.93 6.50
N GLY A 9 8.26 -5.25 6.63
CA GLY A 9 9.42 -6.05 7.02
C GLY A 9 9.45 -7.36 6.25
N TYR A 10 10.64 -7.85 6.01
CA TYR A 10 10.89 -9.14 5.36
C TYR A 10 11.49 -10.09 6.37
N TYR A 11 10.95 -11.30 6.42
CA TYR A 11 11.36 -12.32 7.37
C TYR A 11 11.42 -13.67 6.67
N SER A 12 12.49 -14.42 6.92
CA SER A 12 12.67 -15.80 6.48
C SER A 12 12.69 -16.74 7.68
N LEU A 13 12.13 -17.94 7.54
CA LEU A 13 12.26 -19.00 8.55
C LEU A 13 13.71 -19.50 8.71
N LEU A 14 14.60 -19.08 7.81
CA LEU A 14 16.03 -19.39 7.82
C LEU A 14 16.87 -18.26 8.42
N ASP A 15 16.24 -17.17 8.86
CA ASP A 15 16.95 -16.10 9.55
C ASP A 15 17.47 -16.60 10.90
N ASP A 16 18.69 -16.19 11.26
CA ASP A 16 19.35 -16.58 12.53
C ASP A 16 18.72 -15.90 13.78
N SER A 17 17.77 -14.98 13.58
CA SER A 17 17.12 -14.18 14.62
C SER A 17 15.64 -14.00 14.32
N ASP A 18 14.82 -13.98 15.36
CA ASP A 18 13.39 -13.67 15.29
C ASP A 18 13.10 -12.15 15.18
N GLU A 19 14.15 -11.31 15.16
CA GLU A 19 14.00 -9.85 15.06
C GLU A 19 13.65 -9.42 13.63
N ILE A 20 12.47 -8.81 13.47
CA ILE A 20 12.02 -8.27 12.18
C ILE A 20 12.42 -6.79 12.08
N ARG A 21 13.40 -6.49 11.22
CA ARG A 21 13.70 -5.11 10.82
C ARG A 21 12.55 -4.59 9.95
N THR A 22 12.01 -3.42 10.29
CA THR A 22 10.92 -2.80 9.53
C THR A 22 11.32 -1.44 8.98
N THR A 23 10.87 -1.17 7.75
CA THR A 23 10.97 0.13 7.10
C THR A 23 9.62 0.82 7.18
N ARG A 24 9.64 2.11 7.52
CA ARG A 24 8.45 2.95 7.60
C ARG A 24 8.14 3.56 6.24
N ILE A 25 6.92 3.37 5.76
CA ILE A 25 6.43 3.90 4.49
C ILE A 25 5.30 4.89 4.76
N ALA A 26 5.27 5.98 3.99
CA ALA A 26 4.25 7.01 4.12
C ALA A 26 2.92 6.56 3.51
N SER A 27 1.84 7.07 4.08
CA SER A 27 0.47 6.99 3.58
C SER A 27 -0.20 8.33 3.85
N ALA A 28 -1.11 8.75 2.99
CA ALA A 28 -1.78 10.05 3.03
C ALA A 28 -3.29 9.88 3.30
N PRO A 29 -3.70 9.36 4.48
CA PRO A 29 -5.11 9.17 4.82
C PRO A 29 -5.93 10.47 4.75
N GLU A 30 -5.28 11.64 4.92
CA GLU A 30 -5.89 12.96 4.82
C GLU A 30 -6.53 13.22 3.45
N LEU A 31 -6.07 12.53 2.39
CA LEU A 31 -6.68 12.58 1.06
C LEU A 31 -8.10 11.99 1.04
N LEU A 32 -8.48 11.21 2.05
CA LEU A 32 -9.83 10.66 2.20
C LEU A 32 -10.80 11.61 2.91
N THR A 33 -10.34 12.78 3.35
CA THR A 33 -11.21 13.80 3.97
C THR A 33 -12.29 14.24 3.00
N GLY A 34 -13.56 14.13 3.40
CA GLY A 34 -14.73 14.40 2.54
C GLY A 34 -15.18 13.20 1.70
N LEU A 35 -14.53 12.04 1.82
CA LEU A 35 -14.88 10.78 1.14
C LEU A 35 -15.41 9.70 2.10
N GLU A 36 -15.69 10.05 3.35
CA GLU A 36 -16.04 9.10 4.42
C GLU A 36 -17.35 8.33 4.13
N THR A 37 -18.24 8.93 3.33
CA THR A 37 -19.51 8.34 2.90
C THR A 37 -19.45 7.76 1.49
N HIS A 38 -18.30 7.84 0.80
CA HIS A 38 -18.13 7.32 -0.54
C HIS A 38 -18.03 5.79 -0.52
N TRP A 39 -19.00 5.10 -1.16
CA TRP A 39 -19.11 3.66 -1.09
C TRP A 39 -17.83 2.86 -1.43
N PRO A 40 -17.07 3.18 -2.49
CA PRO A 40 -15.80 2.50 -2.76
C PRO A 40 -14.78 2.60 -1.63
N VAL A 41 -14.71 3.75 -0.95
CA VAL A 41 -13.80 3.97 0.19
C VAL A 41 -14.22 3.10 1.36
N GLN A 42 -15.49 3.17 1.76
CA GLN A 42 -16.04 2.35 2.85
C GLN A 42 -15.85 0.86 2.60
N ARG A 43 -16.12 0.41 1.37
CA ARG A 43 -15.99 -1.00 0.98
C ARG A 43 -14.54 -1.47 1.07
N LEU A 44 -13.59 -0.67 0.60
CA LEU A 44 -12.17 -1.02 0.67
C LEU A 44 -11.65 -1.00 2.10
N GLN A 45 -12.04 -0.02 2.93
CA GLN A 45 -11.69 0.01 4.35
C GLN A 45 -12.22 -1.23 5.10
N TRP A 46 -13.47 -1.61 4.85
CA TRP A 46 -14.07 -2.82 5.40
C TRP A 46 -13.34 -4.10 4.93
N PHE A 47 -13.10 -4.21 3.62
CA PHE A 47 -12.51 -5.40 3.02
C PHE A 47 -11.05 -5.62 3.44
N THR A 48 -10.29 -4.54 3.58
CA THR A 48 -8.88 -4.56 3.99
C THR A 48 -8.72 -4.69 5.50
N HIS A 49 -9.79 -4.57 6.28
CA HIS A 49 -9.74 -4.50 7.74
C HIS A 49 -8.75 -3.44 8.26
N GLY A 50 -8.63 -2.32 7.54
CA GLY A 50 -7.69 -1.25 7.87
C GLY A 50 -6.26 -1.42 7.34
N PHE A 51 -5.93 -2.55 6.70
CA PHE A 51 -4.62 -2.77 6.06
C PHE A 51 -4.57 -2.18 4.64
N TYR A 52 -4.58 -0.86 4.56
CA TYR A 52 -4.46 -0.14 3.28
C TYR A 52 -3.52 1.06 3.38
N SER A 53 -2.91 1.46 2.25
CA SER A 53 -2.30 2.78 2.09
C SER A 53 -3.20 3.67 1.23
N VAL A 54 -3.00 4.99 1.39
CA VAL A 54 -3.61 6.02 0.56
C VAL A 54 -2.50 6.86 -0.05
N GLU A 55 -2.53 7.01 -1.37
CA GLU A 55 -1.51 7.76 -2.10
C GLU A 55 -2.16 8.61 -3.18
N GLN A 56 -1.48 9.70 -3.56
CA GLN A 56 -1.83 10.48 -4.73
C GLN A 56 -1.02 9.98 -5.94
N GLU A 57 -1.71 9.56 -6.99
CA GLU A 57 -1.10 9.27 -8.30
C GLU A 57 -1.66 10.19 -9.37
N GLY A 58 -0.87 11.17 -9.78
CA GLY A 58 -1.32 12.23 -10.68
C GLY A 58 -2.45 13.04 -10.02
N ASP A 59 -3.65 12.99 -10.61
CA ASP A 59 -4.87 13.59 -10.08
C ASP A 59 -5.68 12.62 -9.20
N GLY A 60 -5.31 11.34 -9.17
CA GLY A 60 -6.08 10.27 -8.53
C GLY A 60 -5.72 10.08 -7.07
N ILE A 61 -6.74 9.83 -6.25
CA ILE A 61 -6.58 9.30 -4.90
C ILE A 61 -6.70 7.79 -4.99
N VAL A 62 -5.64 7.08 -4.62
CA VAL A 62 -5.50 5.63 -4.77
C VAL A 62 -5.48 4.97 -3.41
N ILE A 63 -6.28 3.92 -3.25
CA ILE A 63 -6.21 3.01 -2.09
C ILE A 63 -5.58 1.69 -2.55
N SER A 64 -4.55 1.25 -1.84
CA SER A 64 -3.85 -0.03 -2.08
C SER A 64 -4.05 -0.98 -0.90
N ASP A 65 -4.41 -2.24 -1.16
CA ASP A 65 -4.47 -3.30 -0.13
C ASP A 65 -3.06 -3.79 0.20
N LEU A 66 -2.64 -3.65 1.45
CA LEU A 66 -1.27 -3.96 1.90
C LEU A 66 -1.02 -5.46 2.10
N ARG A 67 -2.07 -6.30 2.04
CA ARG A 67 -1.97 -7.74 2.34
C ARG A 67 -1.48 -8.57 1.14
N MET A 68 -1.53 -8.00 -0.07
CA MET A 68 -1.25 -8.72 -1.31
C MET A 68 -0.32 -7.94 -2.22
N GLY A 69 0.94 -8.35 -2.21
CA GLY A 69 2.02 -7.74 -2.98
C GLY A 69 3.21 -7.45 -2.10
N LEU A 70 4.06 -6.57 -2.61
CA LEU A 70 5.23 -6.06 -1.92
C LEU A 70 5.20 -4.54 -1.99
N GLU A 71 5.84 -3.84 -1.06
CA GLU A 71 6.07 -2.41 -1.26
C GLU A 71 7.17 -2.18 -2.30
N PRO A 72 6.98 -1.39 -3.38
CA PRO A 72 5.76 -0.66 -3.81
C PRO A 72 4.86 -1.41 -4.82
N GLU A 73 5.16 -2.66 -5.14
CA GLU A 73 4.41 -3.53 -6.06
C GLU A 73 3.12 -4.18 -5.51
N TYR A 74 2.13 -3.38 -5.10
CA TYR A 74 0.81 -3.90 -4.67
C TYR A 74 -0.08 -4.38 -5.84
N VAL A 75 -0.83 -5.46 -5.61
CA VAL A 75 -1.69 -6.08 -6.65
C VAL A 75 -3.06 -5.40 -6.74
N PHE A 76 -3.63 -5.04 -5.60
CA PHE A 76 -4.98 -4.48 -5.50
C PHE A 76 -4.92 -3.00 -5.21
N ARG A 77 -5.05 -2.21 -6.28
CA ARG A 77 -4.91 -0.76 -6.27
C ARG A 77 -6.12 -0.15 -6.95
N PHE A 78 -6.78 0.80 -6.32
CA PHE A 78 -8.03 1.37 -6.82
C PHE A 78 -7.99 2.89 -6.76
N LYS A 79 -8.21 3.56 -7.89
CA LYS A 79 -8.50 5.00 -7.93
C LYS A 79 -9.92 5.20 -7.44
N VAL A 80 -10.08 5.82 -6.28
CA VAL A 80 -11.39 6.00 -5.60
C VAL A 80 -11.97 7.40 -5.75
N ALA A 81 -11.12 8.38 -6.04
CA ALA A 81 -11.51 9.78 -6.22
C ALA A 81 -10.45 10.50 -7.06
N THR A 82 -10.73 11.76 -7.39
CA THR A 82 -9.72 12.70 -7.91
C THR A 82 -9.59 13.89 -6.99
N ILE A 83 -8.42 14.49 -6.95
CA ILE A 83 -8.18 15.71 -6.18
C ILE A 83 -9.00 16.84 -6.79
N GLY A 84 -9.67 17.60 -5.93
CA GLY A 84 -10.49 18.74 -6.34
C GLY A 84 -10.38 19.88 -5.32
N ASN A 85 -10.75 21.08 -5.74
CA ASN A 85 -10.80 22.28 -4.92
C ASN A 85 -12.25 22.79 -4.87
N PRO A 86 -12.91 22.91 -3.70
CA PRO A 86 -12.38 22.73 -2.34
C PRO A 86 -12.40 21.28 -1.82
N HIS A 87 -13.10 20.35 -2.46
CA HIS A 87 -13.23 18.95 -2.01
C HIS A 87 -12.83 17.98 -3.12
N PRO A 88 -12.39 16.75 -2.77
CA PRO A 88 -12.18 15.68 -3.73
C PRO A 88 -13.43 15.43 -4.58
N GLN A 89 -13.22 15.11 -5.87
CA GLN A 89 -14.30 14.77 -6.78
C GLN A 89 -14.52 13.25 -6.79
N LEU A 90 -15.77 12.85 -6.54
CA LEU A 90 -16.19 11.45 -6.61
C LEU A 90 -16.09 10.94 -8.05
N VAL A 91 -15.46 9.79 -8.23
CA VAL A 91 -15.38 9.10 -9.51
C VAL A 91 -15.80 7.65 -9.35
N THR A 92 -16.21 7.02 -10.44
CA THR A 92 -16.39 5.57 -10.44
C THR A 92 -15.05 4.91 -10.15
N SER A 93 -15.01 4.11 -9.09
CA SER A 93 -13.78 3.40 -8.70
C SER A 93 -13.30 2.50 -9.83
N THR A 94 -12.02 2.63 -10.16
CA THR A 94 -11.37 1.85 -11.22
C THR A 94 -10.15 1.15 -10.65
N GLN A 95 -10.01 -0.15 -10.91
CA GLN A 95 -8.81 -0.89 -10.56
C GLN A 95 -7.65 -0.42 -11.44
N LEU A 96 -6.55 -0.04 -10.81
CA LEU A 96 -5.31 0.28 -11.51
C LEU A 96 -4.51 -1.00 -11.78
N PRO A 97 -3.70 -1.03 -12.86
CA PRO A 97 -2.78 -2.14 -13.09
C PRO A 97 -1.86 -2.38 -11.89
N ALA A 98 -1.63 -3.66 -11.59
CA ALA A 98 -0.64 -4.05 -10.60
C ALA A 98 0.75 -3.60 -11.09
N VAL A 99 1.52 -2.98 -10.21
CA VAL A 99 2.93 -2.69 -10.47
C VAL A 99 3.69 -4.02 -10.35
N ARG A 100 4.55 -4.35 -11.32
CA ARG A 100 5.34 -5.58 -11.31
C ARG A 100 6.77 -5.25 -11.69
N ASN A 101 7.68 -5.43 -10.74
CA ASN A 101 9.10 -5.24 -10.95
C ASN A 101 9.83 -6.59 -10.77
N TRP A 102 10.06 -7.28 -11.89
CA TRP A 102 10.72 -8.58 -11.89
C TRP A 102 12.20 -8.51 -11.52
N ASP A 103 12.82 -7.33 -11.62
CA ASP A 103 14.24 -7.12 -11.33
C ASP A 103 14.56 -7.29 -9.83
N ARG A 104 13.53 -7.28 -8.95
CA ARG A 104 13.68 -7.51 -7.50
C ARG A 104 13.67 -8.99 -7.12
N LEU A 105 13.18 -9.89 -7.97
CA LEU A 105 13.09 -11.33 -7.64
C LEU A 105 14.44 -11.94 -7.24
N PRO A 106 15.56 -11.67 -7.94
CA PRO A 106 16.85 -12.23 -7.53
C PRO A 106 17.28 -11.79 -6.14
N ARG A 107 17.00 -10.52 -5.77
CA ARG A 107 17.30 -9.98 -4.44
C ARG A 107 16.40 -10.58 -3.36
N LEU A 108 15.10 -10.70 -3.64
CA LEU A 108 14.17 -11.40 -2.73
C LEU A 108 14.62 -12.84 -2.49
N TRP A 109 15.09 -13.54 -3.53
CA TRP A 109 15.63 -14.89 -3.38
C TRP A 109 16.89 -14.92 -2.52
N GLN A 110 17.82 -13.98 -2.70
CA GLN A 110 19.01 -13.87 -1.86
C GLN A 110 18.63 -13.61 -0.39
N ARG A 111 17.67 -12.71 -0.14
CA ARG A 111 17.18 -12.39 1.20
C ARG A 111 16.57 -13.58 1.94
N ILE A 112 16.06 -14.61 1.25
CA ILE A 112 15.59 -15.84 1.91
C ILE A 112 16.72 -16.53 2.69
N TRP A 113 17.97 -16.43 2.21
CA TRP A 113 19.13 -17.12 2.75
C TRP A 113 20.10 -16.21 3.51
N ASP A 114 20.01 -14.89 3.31
CA ASP A 114 20.87 -13.88 3.93
C ASP A 114 20.04 -12.70 4.44
N ALA A 115 19.91 -12.59 5.76
CA ALA A 115 19.08 -11.58 6.42
C ALA A 115 19.58 -10.14 6.24
N GLU A 116 20.83 -9.94 5.82
CA GLU A 116 21.43 -8.62 5.63
C GLU A 116 21.14 -8.01 4.24
N VAL A 117 20.49 -8.77 3.34
CA VAL A 117 20.09 -8.28 2.02
C VAL A 117 18.88 -7.33 2.13
N ASP A 118 19.07 -6.07 1.75
CA ASP A 118 17.96 -5.12 1.64
C ASP A 118 17.24 -5.25 0.29
N ILE A 119 15.90 -5.19 0.30
CA ILE A 119 15.04 -5.46 -0.87
C ILE A 119 14.44 -4.18 -1.41
#